data_AF-A0A847SV95-F1
#
_entry.id   AF-A0A847SV95-F1
#
_cell.length_a   1.000
_cell.length_b   1.000
_cell.length_c   1.000
_cell.angle_alpha   90.00
_cell.angle_beta   90.00
_cell.angle_gamma   90.00
#
_symmetry.space_group_name_H-M   'P 1'
#
loop_
_entity.id
_entity.type
_entity.pdbx_description
1 polymer ?
#
loop_
_entity_poly.entity_id
_entity_poly.type
_entity_poly.pdbx_seq_one_letter_code
_entity_poly.pdbx_strand_id
1 'polypeptide(L)' 'MTREELIDLGNKIITADGSEEKIQQLMEIFDRNVPHPDGSSLFFYPENYNAKVDDISIYDPTAEEVVDKCLSYKPING' A
#
# COMPACT_ATOMS: atom_id res chain seq x y z
N MET A 1 5.89 -7.37 -11.39
CA MET A 1 5.26 -6.18 -11.99
C MET A 1 6.28 -5.07 -12.14
N THR A 2 6.02 -4.10 -13.00
CA THR A 2 6.77 -2.83 -13.08
C THR A 2 6.24 -1.81 -12.06
N ARG A 3 6.98 -0.73 -11.81
CA ARG A 3 6.53 0.40 -10.98
C ARG A 3 5.19 0.95 -11.48
N GLU A 4 5.04 1.15 -12.78
CA GLU A 4 3.83 1.70 -13.39
C GLU A 4 2.61 0.79 -13.19
N GLU A 5 2.79 -0.53 -13.34
CA GLU A 5 1.73 -1.50 -13.06
C GLU A 5 1.31 -1.50 -11.57
N LEU A 6 2.29 -1.33 -10.66
CA LEU A 6 2.01 -1.24 -9.22
C LEU A 6 1.26 0.05 -8.88
N ILE A 7 1.55 1.16 -9.55
CA ILE A 7 0.83 2.43 -9.37
C ILE A 7 -0.61 2.31 -9.86
N ASP A 8 -0.82 1.72 -11.03
CA ASP A 8 -2.18 1.46 -11.54
C ASP A 8 -2.97 0.54 -10.59
N LEU A 9 -2.31 -0.49 -10.04
CA LEU A 9 -2.90 -1.36 -9.04
C LEU A 9 -3.25 -0.61 -7.75
N GLY A 10 -2.34 0.24 -7.25
CA GLY A 10 -2.55 1.08 -6.08
C GLY A 10 -3.71 2.05 -6.26
N ASN A 11 -3.81 2.70 -7.42
CA ASN A 11 -4.93 3.58 -7.74
C ASN A 11 -6.28 2.85 -7.70
N LYS A 12 -6.34 1.61 -8.21
CA LYS A 12 -7.55 0.78 -8.13
C LYS A 12 -7.92 0.41 -6.69
N ILE A 13 -6.92 0.17 -5.83
CA ILE A 13 -7.11 -0.09 -4.40
C ILE A 13 -7.66 1.15 -3.68
N ILE A 14 -7.04 2.32 -3.89
CA ILE A 14 -7.44 3.60 -3.26
C ILE A 14 -8.85 4.01 -3.69
N THR A 15 -9.17 3.86 -4.97
CA THR A 15 -10.49 4.23 -5.51
C THR A 15 -11.59 3.28 -5.04
N ALA A 16 -11.22 2.14 -4.42
CA ALA A 16 -12.13 1.08 -3.99
C ALA A 16 -13.10 0.67 -5.11
N ASP A 17 -12.61 0.60 -6.35
CA ASP A 17 -13.42 0.27 -7.52
C ASP A 17 -13.70 -1.24 -7.54
N GLY A 18 -14.84 -1.64 -6.96
CA GLY A 18 -15.31 -3.03 -6.95
C GLY A 18 -15.90 -3.50 -5.63
N SER A 19 -16.07 -4.82 -5.50
CA SER A 19 -16.46 -5.46 -4.24
C SER A 19 -15.28 -5.53 -3.27
N GLU A 20 -15.55 -5.67 -1.97
CA GLU A 20 -14.52 -5.89 -0.94
C GLU A 20 -13.60 -7.07 -1.29
N GLU A 21 -14.17 -8.17 -1.81
CA GLU A 21 -13.39 -9.32 -2.29
C GLU A 21 -12.43 -8.95 -3.42
N LYS A 22 -12.86 -8.07 -4.34
CA LYS A 22 -12.01 -7.62 -5.44
C LYS A 22 -10.87 -6.76 -4.93
N ILE A 23 -11.16 -5.85 -4.01
CA ILE A 23 -10.15 -4.98 -3.37
C ILE A 23 -9.14 -5.87 -2.63
N GLN A 24 -9.61 -6.86 -1.87
CA GLN A 24 -8.74 -7.81 -1.16
C GLN A 24 -7.80 -8.55 -2.12
N GLN A 25 -8.29 -9.02 -3.27
CA GLN A 25 -7.46 -9.66 -4.29
C GLN A 25 -6.41 -8.69 -4.87
N LEU A 26 -6.77 -7.44 -5.13
CA LEU A 26 -5.83 -6.44 -5.63
C LEU A 26 -4.73 -6.14 -4.60
N MET A 27 -5.10 -6.05 -3.32
CA MET A 27 -4.15 -5.90 -2.21
C MET A 27 -3.19 -7.08 -2.13
N GLU A 28 -3.69 -8.32 -2.20
CA GLU A 28 -2.83 -9.51 -2.19
C GLU A 28 -1.85 -9.56 -3.39
N ILE A 29 -2.31 -9.14 -4.57
CA ILE A 29 -1.45 -9.06 -5.76
C ILE A 29 -0.36 -8.02 -5.55
N PHE A 30 -0.71 -6.87 -4.97
CA PHE A 30 0.23 -5.81 -4.67
C PHE A 30 1.34 -6.29 -3.73
N ASP A 31 0.95 -6.87 -2.59
CA ASP A 31 1.87 -7.35 -1.55
C ASP A 31 2.85 -8.40 -2.07
N ARG A 32 2.40 -9.31 -2.94
CA ARG A 32 3.26 -10.33 -3.56
C ARG A 32 4.28 -9.76 -4.55
N ASN A 33 4.07 -8.54 -5.04
CA ASN A 33 4.92 -7.89 -6.04
C ASN A 33 5.85 -6.81 -5.45
N VAL A 34 5.77 -6.55 -4.15
CA VAL A 34 6.65 -5.61 -3.44
C VAL A 34 7.45 -6.33 -2.36
N PRO A 35 8.65 -5.83 -1.99
CA PRO A 35 9.43 -6.42 -0.91
C PRO A 35 8.88 -6.09 0.49
N HIS A 36 8.00 -5.08 0.60
CA HIS A 36 7.36 -4.71 1.85
C HIS A 36 6.31 -5.76 2.26
N PRO A 37 6.36 -6.32 3.49
CA PRO A 37 5.47 -7.40 3.91
C PRO A 37 3.99 -7.01 3.93
N ASP A 38 3.69 -5.77 4.30
CA ASP A 38 2.32 -5.22 4.37
C ASP A 38 2.19 -3.95 3.50
N GLY A 39 2.62 -4.02 2.24
CA GLY A 39 2.69 -2.84 1.36
C GLY A 39 1.31 -2.24 1.05
N SER A 40 0.30 -3.07 0.85
CA SER A 40 -1.07 -2.66 0.55
C SER A 40 -1.75 -1.95 1.73
N SER A 41 -1.34 -2.25 2.95
CA SER A 41 -1.83 -1.55 4.15
C SER A 41 -1.41 -0.08 4.15
N LEU A 42 -0.29 0.26 3.50
CA LEU A 42 0.21 1.63 3.41
C LEU A 42 -0.69 2.54 2.57
N PHE A 43 -1.61 2.01 1.77
CA PHE A 43 -2.62 2.83 1.10
C PHE A 43 -3.65 3.42 2.06
N PHE A 44 -3.82 2.82 3.24
CA PHE A 44 -4.87 3.21 4.20
C PHE A 44 -4.30 3.69 5.53
N TYR A 45 -3.15 3.15 5.95
CA TYR A 45 -2.54 3.46 7.23
C TYR A 45 -1.05 3.75 7.08
N PRO A 46 -0.51 4.78 7.76
CA PRO A 46 0.92 4.99 7.77
C PRO A 46 1.63 3.79 8.40
N GLU A 47 2.89 3.60 8.02
CA GLU A 47 3.74 2.60 8.64
C GLU A 47 3.87 2.89 10.14
N ASN A 48 3.69 1.88 10.98
CA ASN A 48 3.64 2.00 12.44
C ASN A 48 2.48 2.85 12.99
N TYR A 49 1.37 3.00 12.24
CA TYR A 49 0.18 3.71 12.70
C TYR A 49 -0.28 3.24 14.09
N ASN A 50 -0.44 4.20 15.00
CA ASN A 50 -0.97 3.98 16.33
C ASN A 50 -2.16 4.90 16.56
N ALA A 51 -3.36 4.32 16.50
CA ALA A 51 -4.64 5.02 16.69
C ALA A 51 -4.80 5.79 18.02
N LYS A 52 -3.90 5.61 18.99
CA LYS A 52 -3.89 6.37 20.25
C LYS A 52 -3.16 7.70 20.17
N VAL A 53 -2.27 7.87 19.20
CA VAL A 53 -1.36 9.02 19.10
C VAL A 53 -1.32 9.65 17.71
N ASP A 54 -1.58 8.86 16.67
CA ASP A 54 -1.52 9.31 15.29
C ASP A 54 -2.89 9.74 14.79
N ASP A 55 -2.92 10.87 14.09
CA ASP A 55 -4.11 11.36 13.38
C ASP A 55 -4.12 10.78 11.97
N ILE A 56 -5.05 9.87 11.70
CA ILE A 56 -5.21 9.26 10.37
C ILE A 56 -5.87 10.21 9.37
N SER A 57 -6.56 11.26 9.83
CA SER A 57 -7.32 12.16 8.93
C SER A 57 -6.43 12.99 8.00
N ILE A 58 -5.15 13.11 8.33
CA ILE A 58 -4.14 13.79 7.50
C ILE A 58 -3.36 12.82 6.59
N TYR A 59 -3.64 11.52 6.68
CA TYR A 59 -2.95 10.51 5.89
C TYR A 59 -3.67 10.30 4.55
N ASP A 60 -3.11 10.91 3.51
CA ASP A 60 -3.60 10.81 2.13
C ASP A 60 -2.43 10.51 1.19
N PRO A 61 -1.86 9.29 1.25
CA PRO A 61 -0.71 8.96 0.43
C PRO A 61 -1.13 8.76 -1.02
N THR A 62 -0.31 9.22 -1.96
CA THR A 62 -0.50 8.88 -3.36
C THR A 62 -0.10 7.44 -3.64
N ALA A 63 -0.68 6.82 -4.68
CA ALA A 63 -0.30 5.47 -5.06
C ALA A 63 1.20 5.36 -5.38
N GLU A 64 1.78 6.41 -5.97
CA GLU A 64 3.21 6.52 -6.26
C GLU A 64 4.07 6.49 -5.01
N GLU A 65 3.71 7.27 -3.98
CA GLU A 65 4.45 7.31 -2.72
C GLU A 65 4.45 5.95 -2.02
N VAL A 66 3.30 5.27 -2.00
CA VAL A 66 3.20 3.93 -1.42
C VAL A 66 4.05 2.94 -2.21
N VAL A 67 3.96 2.95 -3.54
CA VAL A 67 4.75 2.07 -4.39
C VAL A 67 6.25 2.30 -4.21
N ASP A 68 6.69 3.55 -4.23
CA ASP A 68 8.11 3.88 -4.07
C ASP A 68 8.62 3.49 -2.68
N LYS A 69 7.80 3.69 -1.65
CA LYS A 69 8.10 3.24 -0.29
C LYS A 69 8.20 1.73 -0.20
N CYS A 70 7.26 1.02 -0.82
CA CYS A 70 7.23 -0.44 -0.85
C CYS A 70 8.43 -1.01 -1.60
N LEU A 71 8.77 -0.46 -2.76
CA LEU A 71 9.92 -0.90 -3.57
C LEU A 71 11.27 -0.56 -2.93
N SER A 72 11.33 0.55 -2.20
CA SER A 72 12.51 0.96 -1.44
C SER A 72 12.64 0.25 -0.10
N TYR A 73 11.64 -0.53 0.31
CA TYR A 73 11.67 -1.25 1.57
C TYR A 73 12.84 -2.23 1.59
N LYS A 74 13.73 -2.00 2.54
CA LYS A 74 14.83 -2.91 2.86
C LYS A 74 14.44 -3.60 4.15
N PRO A 75 14.09 -4.90 4.12
CA PRO A 75 13.95 -5.64 5.36
C PRO A 75 15.23 -5.42 6.17
N ILE A 76 15.08 -5.02 7.42
CA ILE A 76 16.18 -4.89 8.35
C ILE A 76 16.64 -6.32 8.67
N ASN A 77 17.36 -6.93 7.75
CA ASN A 77 18.07 -8.17 7.99
C ASN A 77 19.50 -7.78 8.39
N GLY A 78 19.76 -7.94 9.69
CA GLY A 78 21.10 -7.97 10.26
C GLY A 78 21.83 -9.27 9.96
#